data_AF-A0A3M4WAA9-F1
#
_entry.id   AF-A0A3M4WAA9-F1
#
_cell.length_a   1.000
_cell.length_b   1.000
_cell.length_c   1.000
_cell.angle_alpha   90.00
_cell.angle_beta   90.00
_cell.angle_gamma   90.00
#
_symmetry.space_group_name_H-M   'P 1'
#
loop_
_entity.id
_entity.type
_entity.pdbx_description
1 polymer ?
#
loop_
_entity_poly.entity_id
_entity_poly.type
_entity_poly.pdbx_seq_one_letter_code
_entity_poly.pdbx_strand_id
1 'polypeptide(L)'
;MPDARVAICVERGIDMVVGLLAILKAGGGYVPLDPAYPLERIAYMLEDSAPAAVLAQTATLELLSAADVPVVNLDQPDWQDKSVSNP
;
A
#
# COMPACT_ATOMS: atom_id res chain seq x y z
N MET A 1 4.40 -1.70 -15.71
CA MET A 1 5.38 -0.60 -15.97
C MET A 1 6.46 -0.72 -14.91
N PRO A 2 7.75 -0.83 -15.25
CA PRO A 2 8.83 -1.14 -14.28
C PRO A 2 9.10 -0.07 -13.21
N ASP A 3 8.38 1.06 -13.23
CA ASP A 3 8.52 2.18 -12.30
C ASP A 3 7.23 2.45 -11.50
N ALA A 4 6.34 1.46 -11.41
CA ALA A 4 5.10 1.61 -10.64
C ALA A 4 5.43 1.81 -9.16
N ARG A 5 4.98 2.94 -8.60
CA ARG A 5 5.11 3.24 -7.17
C ARG A 5 3.92 2.65 -6.44
N VAL A 6 4.17 1.96 -5.34
CA VAL A 6 3.14 1.44 -4.45
C VAL A 6 3.31 2.15 -3.12
N ALA A 7 2.29 2.88 -2.70
CA ALA A 7 2.31 3.47 -1.37
C ALA A 7 2.08 2.40 -0.31
N ILE A 8 2.67 2.53 0.87
CA ILE A 8 2.54 1.57 1.96
C ILE A 8 2.18 2.32 3.25
N CYS A 9 0.97 2.06 3.76
CA CYS A 9 0.39 2.65 4.96
C CYS A 9 0.04 1.54 5.97
N VAL A 10 1.08 0.98 6.60
CA VAL A 10 0.97 -0.06 7.62
C VAL A 10 1.78 0.34 8.83
N GLU A 11 1.38 -0.15 10.00
CA GLU A 11 2.12 0.09 11.23
C GLU A 11 3.47 -0.63 11.23
N ARG A 12 4.38 -0.18 12.10
CA ARG A 12 5.70 -0.82 12.22
C ARG A 12 5.53 -2.24 12.75
N GLY A 13 5.98 -3.22 11.98
CA GLY A 13 5.86 -4.63 12.33
C GLY A 13 6.35 -5.56 11.23
N ILE A 14 6.03 -6.84 11.36
CA ILE A 14 6.34 -7.86 10.35
C ILE A 14 5.61 -7.54 9.04
N ASP A 15 4.36 -7.07 9.14
CA ASP A 15 3.51 -6.73 8.00
C ASP A 15 4.15 -5.64 7.13
N MET A 16 4.81 -4.65 7.74
CA MET A 16 5.60 -3.66 7.00
C MET A 16 6.71 -4.30 6.17
N VAL A 17 7.46 -5.24 6.73
CA VAL A 17 8.54 -5.95 6.03
C VAL A 17 7.99 -6.81 4.90
N VAL A 18 6.89 -7.54 5.16
CA VAL A 18 6.20 -8.36 4.17
C VAL A 18 5.70 -7.48 3.01
N GLY A 19 5.07 -6.35 3.31
CA GLY A 19 4.59 -5.39 2.32
C GLY A 19 5.71 -4.81 1.47
N LEU A 20 6.81 -4.38 2.09
CA LEU A 20 8.01 -3.90 1.39
C LEU A 20 8.56 -4.97 0.43
N LEU A 21 8.71 -6.21 0.92
CA LEU A 21 9.18 -7.31 0.09
C LEU A 21 8.20 -7.64 -1.04
N ALA A 22 6.89 -7.58 -0.81
CA ALA A 22 5.88 -7.80 -1.84
C ALA A 22 6.01 -6.78 -2.99
N ILE A 23 6.17 -5.50 -2.65
CA ILE A 23 6.36 -4.42 -3.64
C ILE A 23 7.64 -4.64 -4.45
N LEU A 24 8.76 -4.93 -3.77
CA LEU A 24 10.03 -5.18 -4.42
C LEU A 24 10.01 -6.43 -5.31
N LYS A 25 9.33 -7.50 -4.87
CA LYS A 25 9.15 -8.73 -5.66
C LYS A 25 8.28 -8.53 -6.88
N ALA A 26 7.32 -7.60 -6.82
CA ALA A 26 6.53 -7.17 -7.98
C ALA A 26 7.32 -6.24 -8.94
N GLY A 27 8.53 -5.83 -8.55
CA GLY A 27 9.38 -4.93 -9.33
C GLY A 27 8.99 -3.46 -9.21
N GLY A 28 8.22 -3.08 -8.18
CA GLY A 28 7.79 -1.71 -7.93
C GLY A 28 8.69 -0.95 -6.95
N GLY A 29 8.57 0.38 -6.94
CA GLY A 29 9.11 1.23 -5.89
C GLY A 29 8.08 1.42 -4.77
N TYR A 30 8.52 1.62 -3.52
CA TYR A 30 7.60 1.88 -2.42
C TYR A 30 7.61 3.35 -1.99
N VAL A 31 6.46 3.85 -1.52
CA VAL A 31 6.31 5.19 -0.93
C VAL A 31 5.74 5.04 0.49
N PRO A 32 6.52 5.31 1.55
CA PRO A 32 6.03 5.14 2.91
C PRO A 32 5.02 6.22 3.28
N LEU A 33 3.86 5.81 3.80
CA LEU A 33 2.84 6.66 4.40
C LEU A 33 2.74 6.33 5.88
N ASP A 34 2.95 7.34 6.73
CA ASP A 34 2.78 7.18 8.17
C ASP A 34 1.30 7.42 8.54
N PRO A 35 0.59 6.44 9.12
CA PRO A 35 -0.80 6.62 9.55
C PRO A 35 -0.94 7.64 10.69
N ALA A 36 0.14 8.02 11.37
CA ALA A 36 0.14 9.13 12.33
C ALA A 36 0.06 10.52 11.66
N TYR A 37 0.16 10.60 10.33
CA TYR A 37 -0.01 11.86 9.62
C TYR A 37 -1.48 12.28 9.53
N PRO A 38 -1.75 13.59 9.53
CA PRO A 38 -3.08 14.11 9.22
C PRO A 38 -3.56 13.62 7.86
N LEU A 39 -4.86 13.36 7.73
CA LEU A 39 -5.49 12.84 6.52
C LEU A 39 -5.19 13.70 5.27
N GLU A 40 -5.17 15.02 5.43
CA GLU A 40 -4.79 15.98 4.37
C GLU A 40 -3.38 15.74 3.84
N ARG A 41 -2.44 15.39 4.73
CA ARG A 41 -1.05 15.11 4.36
C ARG A 41 -0.93 13.76 3.66
N ILE A 42 -1.69 12.77 4.09
CA ILE A 42 -1.77 11.46 3.42
C ILE A 42 -2.33 11.64 2.01
N ALA A 43 -3.43 12.38 1.86
CA ALA A 43 -4.03 12.70 0.56
C ALA A 43 -3.05 13.43 -0.36
N TYR A 44 -2.37 14.48 0.15
CA TYR A 44 -1.35 15.20 -0.60
C TYR A 44 -0.22 14.28 -1.08
N MET A 45 0.29 13.40 -0.22
CA MET A 45 1.36 12.47 -0.59
C MET A 45 0.89 11.45 -1.64
N LEU A 46 -0.36 11.00 -1.58
CA LEU A 46 -0.95 10.11 -2.58
C LEU A 46 -1.10 10.83 -3.94
N GLU A 47 -1.57 12.08 -3.93
CA GLU A 47 -1.66 12.90 -5.14
C GLU A 47 -0.28 13.19 -5.76
N ASP A 48 0.70 13.59 -4.95
CA ASP A 48 2.06 13.93 -5.40
C ASP A 48 2.83 12.70 -5.90
N SER A 49 2.71 11.57 -5.21
CA SER A 49 3.43 10.35 -5.58
C SER A 49 2.77 9.56 -6.70
N ALA A 50 1.47 9.80 -6.95
CA ALA A 50 0.62 9.11 -7.92
C ALA A 50 0.86 7.59 -7.95
N PRO A 51 0.68 6.89 -6.81
CA PRO A 51 0.99 5.48 -6.73
C PRO A 51 -0.01 4.66 -7.55
N ALA A 52 0.46 3.57 -8.14
CA ALA A 52 -0.38 2.62 -8.85
C ALA A 52 -1.32 1.84 -7.91
N ALA A 53 -0.94 1.69 -6.64
CA ALA A 53 -1.75 1.07 -5.59
C ALA A 53 -1.26 1.52 -4.20
N VAL A 54 -2.10 1.32 -3.19
CA VAL A 54 -1.75 1.53 -1.77
C VAL A 54 -1.88 0.21 -1.03
N LEU A 55 -0.81 -0.23 -0.39
CA LEU A 55 -0.80 -1.35 0.53
C LEU A 55 -1.16 -0.83 1.93
N ALA A 56 -2.20 -1.37 2.54
CA ALA A 56 -2.75 -0.92 3.80
C ALA A 56 -3.07 -2.11 4.71
N GLN A 57 -3.34 -1.82 5.98
CA GLN A 57 -3.82 -2.79 6.96
C GLN A 57 -5.25 -2.45 7.36
N THR A 58 -5.97 -3.38 7.96
CA THR A 58 -7.39 -3.16 8.31
C THR A 58 -7.58 -1.92 9.18
N ALA A 59 -6.60 -1.63 10.06
CA ALA A 59 -6.61 -0.45 10.92
C ALA A 59 -6.40 0.90 10.20
N THR A 60 -5.81 0.91 9.00
CA THR A 60 -5.48 2.13 8.24
C THR A 60 -6.35 2.33 7.00
N LEU A 61 -7.23 1.38 6.67
CA LEU A 61 -8.15 1.48 5.52
C LEU A 61 -9.03 2.74 5.56
N GLU A 62 -9.53 3.11 6.74
CA GLU A 62 -10.38 4.30 6.91
C GLU A 62 -9.66 5.60 6.49
N LEU A 63 -8.34 5.68 6.70
CA LEU A 63 -7.52 6.84 6.31
C LEU A 63 -7.39 6.98 4.79
N LEU A 64 -7.62 5.89 4.05
CA LEU A 64 -7.47 5.80 2.60
C LEU A 64 -8.82 5.83 1.87
N SER A 65 -9.93 5.93 2.60
CA SER A 65 -11.30 5.96 2.05
C SER A 65 -11.53 7.10 1.05
N ALA A 66 -10.77 8.20 1.18
CA ALA A 66 -10.84 9.36 0.29
C ALA A 66 -9.94 9.27 -0.94
N ALA A 67 -9.09 8.24 -1.05
CA ALA A 67 -8.11 8.12 -2.11
C ALA A 67 -8.67 7.33 -3.31
N ASP A 68 -8.57 7.90 -4.51
CA ASP A 68 -9.05 7.26 -5.77
C ASP A 68 -7.98 6.34 -6.39
N VAL A 69 -7.39 5.49 -5.55
CA VAL A 69 -6.32 4.55 -5.94
C VAL A 69 -6.65 3.14 -5.42
N PRO A 70 -6.25 2.07 -6.14
CA PRO A 70 -6.48 0.71 -5.68
C PRO A 70 -5.84 0.46 -4.31
N VAL A 71 -6.66 0.10 -3.32
CA VAL A 71 -6.18 -0.24 -1.97
C VAL A 71 -6.13 -1.75 -1.80
N VAL A 72 -4.99 -2.23 -1.32
CA VAL A 72 -4.68 -3.64 -1.06
C VAL A 72 -4.57 -3.85 0.45
N ASN A 73 -5.49 -4.61 1.04
CA ASN A 73 -5.45 -4.95 2.47
C ASN A 73 -4.50 -6.12 2.73
N LEU A 74 -3.36 -5.85 3.34
CA LEU A 74 -2.31 -6.81 3.64
C LEU A 74 -2.76 -7.90 4.62
N ASP A 75 -3.63 -7.57 5.58
CA ASP A 75 -4.04 -8.52 6.63
C ASP A 75 -5.23 -9.40 6.20
N GLN A 76 -5.61 -9.34 4.92
CA GLN A 76 -6.73 -10.13 4.43
C GLN A 76 -6.41 -11.64 4.57
N PRO A 77 -7.29 -12.45 5.18
CA PRO A 77 -7.00 -13.87 5.45
C PRO A 77 -6.87 -14.74 4.18
N ASP A 78 -7.39 -14.29 3.04
CA ASP A 78 -7.60 -15.12 1.84
C ASP A 78 -6.52 -14.95 0.75
N TRP A 79 -5.32 -14.49 1.11
CA TRP A 79 -4.22 -14.36 0.14
C TRP A 79 -3.81 -15.68 -0.51
N GLN A 80 -4.03 -16.80 0.19
CA GLN A 80 -3.65 -18.14 -0.28
C GLN A 80 -4.45 -18.62 -1.49
N ASP A 81 -5.67 -18.10 -1.69
CA ASP A 81 -6.55 -18.46 -2.80
C ASP A 81 -6.39 -17.53 -4.02
N LYS A 82 -5.53 -16.50 -3.93
CA LYS A 82 -5.25 -15.60 -5.06
C LYS A 82 -4.15 -16.18 -5.95
N SER A 83 -4.31 -15.96 -7.26
CA SER A 83 -3.35 -16.42 -8.27
C SER A 83 -1.93 -15.91 -7.96
N VAL A 84 -0.94 -16.80 -8.02
CA VAL A 84 0.48 -16.51 -7.79
C VAL A 84 1.15 -15.82 -8.99
N SER A 85 0.43 -15.69 -10.12
CA SER A 85 0.92 -15.00 -11.31
C SER A 85 0.47 -13.54 -11.33
N ASN A 86 1.43 -12.64 -11.48
CA ASN A 86 1.20 -11.25 -11.88
C ASN A 86 0.87 -11.24 -13.38
N PRO A 87 -0.26 -10.65 -13.82
CA PRO A 87 -0.60 -10.56 -15.25
C PRO A 87 0.41 -9.74 -16.06
#